data_AF-A0A2B7GQV9-F1
#
_entry.id   AF-A0A2B7GQV9-F1
#
_cell.length_a   1.000
_cell.length_b   1.000
_cell.length_c   1.000
_cell.angle_alpha   90.00
_cell.angle_beta   90.00
_cell.angle_gamma   90.00
#
_symmetry.space_group_name_H-M   'P 1'
#
loop_
_entity.id
_entity.type
_entity.pdbx_description
1 polymer ?
#
loop_
_entity_poly.entity_id
_entity_poly.type
_entity_poly.pdbx_seq_one_letter_code
_entity_poly.pdbx_strand_id
1 'polypeptide(L)'
;MRVTEAGTVIAQLEIETDGRSNDYETVYIGELDLDGELVPPEKPERSVPISPNGLDPGDLWTSIYDGAKYSFSGDRFWWQNGETKLRHSFADTLPRGIVNELKQLRPEGGSFQITPVGDVLTQLPTAKSPPDVREQFRDLPRPVKRILQLRRDRGNVDKLPVYVGHLEPNDRPIEVEEPTRLTDPLNEQEEASLEAWAAHMGSYEESDLSEEDHQLDDTEEGR
;
A
#
# COMPACT_ATOMS: atom_id res chain seq x y z
N MET A 1 -6.41 0.84 18.09
CA MET A 1 -6.85 -0.51 17.69
C MET A 1 -6.84 -0.59 16.17
N ARG A 2 -6.39 -1.71 15.60
CA ARG A 2 -6.37 -2.03 14.17
C ARG A 2 -6.73 -3.51 14.00
N VAL A 3 -7.29 -3.86 12.84
CA VAL A 3 -7.55 -5.25 12.45
C VAL A 3 -6.65 -5.60 11.27
N THR A 4 -5.98 -6.76 11.30
CA THR A 4 -5.13 -7.25 10.21
C THR A 4 -5.96 -7.97 9.14
N GLU A 5 -5.35 -8.27 7.99
CA GLU A 5 -5.93 -9.09 6.93
C GLU A 5 -6.25 -10.53 7.36
N ALA A 6 -5.69 -10.99 8.47
CA ALA A 6 -5.98 -12.29 9.08
C ALA A 6 -7.17 -12.25 10.06
N GLY A 7 -7.74 -11.08 10.36
CA GLY A 7 -8.78 -10.91 11.39
C GLY A 7 -8.25 -10.59 12.78
N THR A 8 -6.93 -10.58 12.97
CA THR A 8 -6.32 -10.31 14.26
C THR A 8 -6.48 -8.84 14.67
N VAL A 9 -6.93 -8.61 15.91
CA VAL A 9 -7.11 -7.28 16.50
C VAL A 9 -5.91 -6.94 17.36
N ILE A 10 -5.26 -5.82 17.05
CA ILE A 10 -4.12 -5.29 17.79
C ILE A 10 -4.38 -3.86 18.28
N ALA A 11 -3.77 -3.47 19.40
CA ALA A 11 -3.74 -2.07 19.86
C ALA A 11 -2.34 -1.61 20.25
N GLN A 12 -2.17 -0.30 20.24
CA GLN A 12 -0.98 0.36 20.78
C GLN A 12 -1.30 0.81 22.19
N LEU A 13 -0.55 0.31 23.17
CA LEU A 13 -0.59 0.77 24.56
C LEU A 13 0.61 1.70 24.78
N GLU A 14 0.34 2.87 25.37
CA GLU A 14 1.39 3.79 25.76
C GLU A 14 2.17 3.19 26.92
N ILE A 15 3.49 3.07 26.75
CA ILE A 15 4.39 2.62 27.80
C ILE A 15 4.77 3.86 28.59
N GLU A 16 4.54 3.82 29.89
CA GLU A 16 4.93 4.91 30.79
C GLU A 16 6.46 4.92 30.91
N THR A 17 7.12 5.76 30.11
CA THR A 17 8.52 6.14 30.28
C THR A 17 8.60 7.50 30.98
N ASP A 18 9.80 7.90 31.42
CA ASP A 18 10.10 9.06 32.29
C ASP A 18 9.74 10.47 31.70
N GLY A 19 8.62 10.60 31.00
CA GLY A 19 8.10 11.82 30.39
C GLY A 19 8.85 12.29 29.14
N ARG A 20 9.70 11.44 28.56
CA ARG A 20 10.59 11.80 27.43
C ARG A 20 10.46 10.93 26.18
N SER A 21 9.82 9.77 26.24
CA SER A 21 9.49 9.00 25.04
C SER A 21 7.99 8.70 24.99
N ASN A 22 7.43 8.75 23.79
CA ASN A 22 6.07 8.26 23.53
C ASN A 22 6.22 6.85 22.95
N ASP A 23 6.73 5.93 23.76
CA ASP A 23 6.92 4.56 23.32
C ASP A 23 5.60 3.80 23.43
N TYR A 24 5.28 3.02 22.41
CA TYR A 24 4.04 2.25 22.33
C TYR A 24 4.37 0.79 22.13
N GLU A 25 3.74 -0.08 22.91
CA GLU A 25 3.78 -1.52 22.72
C GLU A 25 2.58 -1.97 21.88
N THR A 26 2.79 -2.87 20.92
CA THR A 26 1.69 -3.50 20.19
C THR A 26 1.22 -4.73 20.96
N VAL A 27 -0.03 -4.72 21.40
CA VAL A 27 -0.65 -5.86 22.09
C VAL A 27 -1.73 -6.52 21.25
N TYR A 28 -1.76 -7.85 21.31
CA TYR A 28 -2.86 -8.66 20.80
C TYR A 28 -4.09 -8.53 21.70
N ILE A 29 -5.24 -8.24 21.11
CA ILE A 29 -6.52 -8.12 21.80
C ILE A 29 -7.38 -9.37 21.60
N GLY A 30 -7.39 -9.94 20.39
CA GLY A 30 -8.27 -11.03 20.02
C GLY A 30 -8.35 -11.25 18.51
N GLU A 31 -9.25 -12.13 18.11
CA GLU A 31 -9.63 -12.35 16.71
C GLU A 31 -11.02 -11.75 16.45
N LEU A 32 -11.21 -11.22 15.25
CA LEU A 32 -12.47 -10.64 14.81
C LEU A 32 -12.87 -11.24 13.46
N ASP A 33 -14.02 -11.91 13.46
CA ASP A 33 -14.70 -12.28 12.23
C ASP A 33 -15.72 -11.19 11.88
N LEU A 34 -15.64 -10.67 10.65
CA LEU A 34 -16.43 -9.54 10.19
C LEU A 34 -17.37 -9.98 9.08
N ASP A 35 -18.62 -10.24 9.44
CA ASP A 35 -19.70 -10.53 8.50
C ASP A 35 -20.94 -9.65 8.73
N GLY A 36 -21.85 -9.67 7.75
CA GLY A 36 -23.14 -8.98 7.84
C GLY A 36 -23.10 -7.48 7.51
N GLU A 37 -23.84 -6.69 8.29
CA GLU A 37 -24.10 -5.28 8.01
C GLU A 37 -23.83 -4.40 9.22
N LEU A 38 -23.37 -3.18 8.97
CA LEU A 38 -23.36 -2.10 9.95
C LEU A 38 -24.78 -1.57 10.10
N VAL A 39 -25.45 -1.95 11.17
CA VAL A 39 -26.82 -1.53 11.45
C VAL A 39 -26.83 -0.34 12.43
N PRO A 40 -27.21 0.88 12.00
CA PRO A 40 -27.36 1.99 12.92
C PRO A 40 -28.49 1.71 13.94
N PRO A 41 -28.26 1.85 15.27
CA PRO A 41 -29.24 1.48 16.28
C PRO A 41 -30.59 2.20 16.13
N GLU A 42 -30.54 3.47 15.73
CA GLU A 42 -31.74 4.32 15.57
C GLU A 42 -32.43 4.15 14.21
N LYS A 43 -31.72 3.60 13.21
CA LYS A 43 -32.19 3.53 11.81
C LYS A 43 -31.68 2.25 11.11
N PRO A 44 -32.22 1.07 11.47
CA PRO A 44 -31.78 -0.20 10.89
C PRO A 44 -31.93 -0.27 9.37
N GLU A 45 -32.89 0.44 8.79
CA GLU A 45 -33.13 0.52 7.35
C GLU A 45 -32.00 1.19 6.55
N ARG A 46 -31.01 1.74 7.26
CA ARG A 46 -29.81 2.38 6.71
C ARG A 46 -28.57 1.53 6.87
N SER A 47 -28.76 0.22 7.04
CA SER A 47 -27.67 -0.72 7.15
C SER A 47 -26.79 -0.69 5.89
N VAL A 48 -25.50 -0.97 6.09
CA VAL A 48 -24.51 -1.01 5.02
C VAL A 48 -23.74 -2.32 5.18
N PRO A 49 -23.62 -3.15 4.13
CA PRO A 49 -22.87 -4.39 4.21
C PRO A 49 -21.41 -4.12 4.57
N ILE A 50 -20.81 -4.94 5.43
CA ILE A 50 -19.39 -4.80 5.80
C ILE A 50 -18.50 -5.09 4.58
N SER A 51 -18.83 -6.13 3.81
CA SER A 51 -18.24 -6.42 2.51
C SER A 51 -19.31 -6.31 1.41
N PRO A 52 -19.38 -5.17 0.69
CA PRO A 52 -20.29 -5.00 -0.43
C PRO A 52 -19.93 -5.94 -1.59
N ASN A 53 -20.91 -6.70 -2.07
CA ASN A 53 -20.76 -7.60 -3.20
C ASN A 53 -21.02 -6.91 -4.54
N GLY A 54 -20.52 -7.50 -5.62
CA GLY A 54 -20.82 -7.07 -7.00
C GLY A 54 -20.12 -5.77 -7.41
N LEU A 55 -18.97 -5.49 -6.80
CA LEU A 55 -18.08 -4.40 -7.22
C LEU A 55 -17.11 -4.90 -8.29
N ASP A 56 -16.93 -4.10 -9.33
CA ASP A 56 -15.88 -4.30 -10.31
C ASP A 56 -14.60 -3.54 -9.89
N PRO A 57 -13.41 -4.05 -10.24
CA PRO A 57 -12.16 -3.31 -10.05
C PRO A 57 -12.26 -1.90 -10.64
N GLY A 58 -11.90 -0.89 -9.84
CA GLY A 58 -12.05 0.53 -10.17
C GLY A 58 -13.30 1.19 -9.58
N ASP A 59 -14.26 0.43 -9.05
CA ASP A 59 -15.44 0.98 -8.40
C ASP A 59 -15.16 1.63 -7.05
N LEU A 60 -16.01 2.57 -6.65
CA LEU A 60 -15.98 3.19 -5.35
C LEU A 60 -16.34 2.18 -4.25
N TRP A 61 -15.49 2.07 -3.24
CA TRP A 61 -15.82 1.27 -2.06
C TRP A 61 -16.93 1.94 -1.25
N THR A 62 -18.00 1.20 -0.97
CA THR A 62 -19.25 1.74 -0.41
C THR A 62 -19.47 1.41 1.07
N SER A 63 -18.46 0.86 1.76
CA SER A 63 -18.57 0.51 3.17
C SER A 63 -17.47 1.15 4.03
N ILE A 64 -17.52 0.89 5.34
CA ILE A 64 -16.33 1.08 6.17
C ILE A 64 -15.26 0.09 5.70
N TYR A 65 -14.01 0.42 6.00
CA TYR A 65 -12.92 -0.51 5.80
C TYR A 65 -11.83 -0.19 6.81
N ASP A 66 -11.23 -1.23 7.35
CA ASP A 66 -9.93 -1.19 8.01
C ASP A 66 -9.19 -2.45 7.59
N GLY A 67 -7.93 -2.62 7.98
CA GLY A 67 -7.11 -3.70 7.46
C GLY A 67 -5.61 -3.39 7.45
N ALA A 68 -4.83 -4.35 6.97
CA ALA A 68 -3.38 -4.20 6.84
C ALA A 68 -3.03 -3.26 5.68
N LYS A 69 -2.13 -2.32 5.95
CA LYS A 69 -1.69 -1.30 4.99
C LYS A 69 -0.33 -1.70 4.39
N TYR A 70 -0.27 -1.62 3.08
CA TYR A 70 0.89 -1.94 2.28
C TYR A 70 1.23 -0.80 1.33
N SER A 71 2.42 -0.85 0.73
CA SER A 71 2.89 0.12 -0.24
C SER A 71 3.52 -0.56 -1.44
N PHE A 72 3.53 0.14 -2.56
CA PHE A 72 4.13 -0.36 -3.79
C PHE A 72 4.67 0.78 -4.67
N SER A 73 5.61 0.43 -5.54
CA SER A 73 6.15 1.30 -6.59
C SER A 73 6.73 0.42 -7.69
N GLY A 74 6.24 0.59 -8.93
CA GLY A 74 6.57 -0.32 -10.03
C GLY A 74 6.18 -1.77 -9.70
N ASP A 75 7.16 -2.67 -9.73
CA ASP A 75 7.00 -4.09 -9.40
C ASP A 75 7.30 -4.42 -7.92
N ARG A 76 7.67 -3.42 -7.11
CA ARG A 76 8.06 -3.63 -5.72
C ARG A 76 6.87 -3.40 -4.79
N PHE A 77 6.63 -4.35 -3.91
CA PHE A 77 5.59 -4.32 -2.87
C PHE A 77 6.25 -4.51 -1.51
N TRP A 78 5.78 -3.78 -0.51
CA TRP A 78 6.29 -3.92 0.85
C TRP A 78 5.24 -3.58 1.91
N TRP A 79 5.40 -4.24 3.05
CA TRP A 79 4.81 -3.84 4.32
C TRP A 79 5.81 -3.00 5.11
N GLN A 80 5.34 -2.04 5.91
CA GLN A 80 6.19 -1.30 6.83
C GLN A 80 5.86 -1.69 8.27
N ASN A 81 6.85 -2.22 8.98
CA ASN A 81 6.70 -2.56 10.38
C ASN A 81 6.46 -1.28 11.19
N GLY A 82 5.38 -1.27 11.97
CA GLY A 82 4.97 -0.10 12.77
C GLY A 82 5.96 0.25 13.87
N GLU A 83 6.68 -0.73 14.41
CA GLU A 83 7.62 -0.59 15.52
C GLU A 83 9.02 -0.26 15.00
N THR A 84 9.59 -1.14 14.17
CA THR A 84 10.98 -1.00 13.68
C THR A 84 11.12 0.00 12.53
N LYS A 85 10.00 0.41 11.90
CA LYS A 85 9.93 1.23 10.69
C LYS A 85 10.57 0.60 9.45
N LEU A 86 11.07 -0.63 9.54
CA LEU A 86 11.67 -1.37 8.43
C LEU A 86 10.63 -1.75 7.39
N ARG A 87 11.07 -1.89 6.14
CA ARG A 87 10.23 -2.27 5.01
C ARG A 87 10.51 -3.72 4.66
N HIS A 88 9.48 -4.56 4.77
CA HIS A 88 9.55 -5.97 4.46
C HIS A 88 8.95 -6.19 3.07
N SER A 89 9.72 -6.77 2.14
CA SER A 89 9.20 -7.21 0.84
C SER A 89 8.16 -8.32 1.04
N PHE A 90 7.31 -8.53 0.04
CA PHE A 90 6.45 -9.70 0.03
C PHE A 90 7.25 -10.92 -0.44
N ALA A 91 7.10 -12.04 0.26
CA ALA A 91 7.67 -13.32 -0.17
C ALA A 91 6.96 -13.84 -1.42
N ASP A 92 5.64 -13.63 -1.49
CA ASP A 92 4.80 -14.04 -2.63
C ASP A 92 4.29 -12.85 -3.45
N THR A 93 4.15 -13.08 -4.77
CA THR A 93 3.56 -12.09 -5.66
C THR A 93 2.04 -12.09 -5.55
N LEU A 94 1.45 -10.90 -5.30
CA LEU A 94 0.02 -10.68 -5.42
C LEU A 94 -0.52 -11.20 -6.78
N PRO A 95 -1.79 -11.66 -6.85
CA PRO A 95 -2.42 -12.04 -8.10
C PRO A 95 -2.27 -10.96 -9.18
N ARG A 96 -1.96 -11.37 -10.42
CA ARG A 96 -1.67 -10.44 -11.53
C ARG A 96 -2.80 -9.44 -11.77
N GLY A 97 -4.06 -9.83 -11.59
CA GLY A 97 -5.22 -8.94 -11.71
C GLY A 97 -5.12 -7.75 -10.76
N ILE A 98 -4.83 -8.02 -9.47
CA ILE A 98 -4.66 -6.99 -8.44
C ILE A 98 -3.46 -6.10 -8.76
N VAL A 99 -2.32 -6.68 -9.14
CA VAL A 99 -1.11 -5.92 -9.50
C VAL A 99 -1.37 -4.97 -10.67
N ASN A 100 -2.02 -5.46 -11.72
CA ASN A 100 -2.33 -4.66 -12.91
C ASN A 100 -3.29 -3.53 -12.59
N GLU A 101 -4.34 -3.81 -11.82
CA GLU A 101 -5.33 -2.80 -11.43
C GLU A 101 -4.69 -1.71 -10.54
N LEU A 102 -3.87 -2.11 -9.56
CA LEU A 102 -3.11 -1.16 -8.75
C LEU A 102 -2.26 -0.24 -9.64
N LYS A 103 -1.50 -0.79 -10.58
CA LYS A 103 -0.67 0.02 -11.49
C LYS A 103 -1.50 0.94 -12.39
N GLN A 104 -2.68 0.51 -12.82
CA GLN A 104 -3.58 1.32 -13.62
C GLN A 104 -4.15 2.51 -12.83
N LEU A 105 -4.64 2.27 -11.61
CA LEU A 105 -5.20 3.31 -10.74
C LEU A 105 -4.13 4.23 -10.14
N ARG A 106 -2.89 3.72 -10.01
CA ARG A 106 -1.76 4.35 -9.32
C ARG A 106 -0.44 4.08 -10.04
N PRO A 107 -0.20 4.72 -11.21
CA PRO A 107 1.01 4.45 -12.00
C PRO A 107 2.32 4.81 -11.28
N GLU A 108 2.28 5.86 -10.45
CA GLU A 108 3.43 6.32 -9.65
C GLU A 108 3.66 5.46 -8.38
N GLY A 109 2.84 4.43 -8.16
CA GLY A 109 2.78 3.68 -6.91
C GLY A 109 1.95 4.37 -5.83
N GLY A 110 2.06 3.88 -4.61
CA GLY A 110 1.33 4.41 -3.47
C GLY A 110 1.03 3.34 -2.42
N SER A 111 -0.06 3.52 -1.70
CA SER A 111 -0.51 2.59 -0.68
C SER A 111 -1.82 1.91 -1.06
N PHE A 112 -1.96 0.67 -0.62
CA PHE A 112 -3.20 -0.08 -0.66
C PHE A 112 -3.44 -0.72 0.72
N GLN A 113 -4.66 -1.18 0.94
CA GLN A 113 -5.11 -1.79 2.18
C GLN A 113 -5.82 -3.09 1.84
N ILE A 114 -5.59 -4.12 2.65
CA ILE A 114 -6.28 -5.41 2.55
C ILE A 114 -7.15 -5.55 3.78
N THR A 115 -8.45 -5.69 3.59
CA THR A 115 -9.41 -5.84 4.69
C THR A 115 -9.32 -7.25 5.31
N PRO A 116 -9.85 -7.46 6.52
CA PRO A 116 -9.89 -8.78 7.17
C PRO A 116 -10.63 -9.86 6.37
N VAL A 117 -11.52 -9.43 5.45
CA VAL A 117 -12.27 -10.33 4.57
C VAL A 117 -11.57 -10.59 3.24
N GLY A 118 -10.42 -9.95 2.96
CA GLY A 118 -9.62 -10.16 1.75
C GLY A 118 -9.82 -9.10 0.66
N ASP A 119 -10.68 -8.10 0.86
CA ASP A 119 -10.90 -7.04 -0.13
C ASP A 119 -9.70 -6.09 -0.20
N VAL A 120 -9.20 -5.86 -1.41
CA VAL A 120 -8.06 -4.99 -1.69
C VAL A 120 -8.57 -3.62 -2.14
N LEU A 121 -8.13 -2.59 -1.43
CA LEU A 121 -8.56 -1.22 -1.63
C LEU A 121 -7.36 -0.29 -1.84
N THR A 122 -7.46 0.65 -2.76
CA THR A 122 -6.55 1.80 -2.83
C THR A 122 -7.32 3.10 -2.63
N GLN A 123 -6.62 4.18 -2.29
CA GLN A 123 -7.24 5.49 -2.08
C GLN A 123 -6.79 6.45 -3.15
N LEU A 124 -7.70 7.03 -3.95
CA LEU A 124 -7.40 8.00 -5.01
C LEU A 124 -7.73 9.44 -4.57
N PRO A 125 -6.89 10.47 -4.82
CA PRO A 125 -7.28 11.86 -4.68
C PRO A 125 -8.57 12.12 -5.46
N THR A 126 -9.49 12.85 -4.85
CA THR A 126 -10.76 13.21 -5.48
C THR A 126 -10.53 13.90 -6.84
N ALA A 127 -9.47 14.72 -6.94
CA ALA A 127 -9.04 15.39 -8.18
C ALA A 127 -8.56 14.44 -9.30
N LYS A 128 -7.98 13.28 -8.95
CA LYS A 128 -7.45 12.29 -9.90
C LYS A 128 -8.36 11.05 -10.05
N SER A 129 -9.53 11.03 -9.42
CA SER A 129 -10.46 9.89 -9.50
C SER A 129 -11.16 9.84 -10.86
N PRO A 130 -11.40 8.63 -11.42
CA PRO A 130 -12.16 8.45 -12.67
C PRO A 130 -13.55 9.10 -12.61
N PRO A 131 -14.14 9.51 -13.76
CA PRO A 131 -15.49 10.06 -13.81
C PRO A 131 -16.54 9.16 -13.15
N ASP A 132 -16.46 7.86 -13.39
CA ASP A 132 -17.43 6.87 -12.90
C ASP A 132 -17.41 6.80 -11.37
N VAL A 133 -16.23 6.83 -10.74
CA VAL A 133 -16.08 6.88 -9.27
C VAL A 133 -16.73 8.13 -8.68
N ARG A 134 -16.65 9.27 -9.37
CA ARG A 134 -17.29 10.52 -8.92
C ARG A 134 -18.81 10.45 -9.06
N GLU A 135 -19.32 9.78 -10.08
CA GLU A 135 -20.75 9.54 -10.26
C GLU A 135 -21.29 8.60 -9.19
N GLN A 136 -20.62 7.46 -8.97
CA GLN A 136 -20.93 6.53 -7.88
C GLN A 136 -20.95 7.24 -6.53
N PHE A 137 -20.00 8.15 -6.26
CA PHE A 137 -19.99 8.94 -5.04
C PHE A 137 -21.23 9.84 -4.90
N ARG A 138 -21.74 10.41 -6.01
CA ARG A 138 -22.97 11.22 -6.00
C ARG A 138 -24.21 10.38 -5.70
N ASP A 139 -24.21 9.12 -6.10
CA ASP A 139 -25.36 8.23 -5.91
C ASP A 139 -25.33 7.47 -4.57
N LEU A 140 -24.21 7.53 -3.84
CA LEU A 140 -24.09 6.88 -2.54
C LEU A 140 -25.21 7.27 -1.56
N PRO A 141 -25.75 6.31 -0.79
CA PRO A 141 -26.65 6.56 0.31
C PRO A 141 -26.04 7.54 1.33
N ARG A 142 -26.88 8.37 1.95
CA ARG A 142 -26.44 9.32 3.00
C ARG A 142 -25.60 8.68 4.12
N PRO A 143 -25.92 7.48 4.63
CA PRO A 143 -25.10 6.81 5.65
C PRO A 143 -23.66 6.57 5.18
N VAL A 144 -23.48 6.07 3.96
CA VAL A 144 -22.15 5.81 3.38
C VAL A 144 -21.39 7.12 3.18
N LYS A 145 -22.03 8.16 2.64
CA LYS A 145 -21.42 9.49 2.53
C LYS A 145 -20.96 10.04 3.89
N ARG A 146 -21.73 9.78 4.96
CA ARG A 146 -21.37 10.20 6.32
C ARG A 146 -20.14 9.45 6.84
N ILE A 147 -20.04 8.15 6.57
CA ILE A 147 -18.86 7.34 6.89
C ILE A 147 -17.62 7.92 6.20
N LEU A 148 -17.70 8.16 4.89
CA LEU A 148 -16.59 8.73 4.11
C LEU A 148 -16.22 10.13 4.60
N GLN A 149 -17.21 10.97 4.92
CA GLN A 149 -16.99 12.28 5.51
C GLN A 149 -16.23 12.20 6.84
N LEU A 150 -16.67 11.34 7.78
CA LEU A 150 -16.01 11.18 9.08
C LEU A 150 -14.54 10.76 8.93
N ARG A 151 -14.24 9.92 7.93
CA ARG A 151 -12.86 9.51 7.65
C ARG A 151 -12.03 10.66 7.06
N ARG A 152 -12.59 11.42 6.13
CA ARG A 152 -11.96 12.63 5.57
C ARG A 152 -11.62 13.61 6.69
N ASP A 153 -12.57 13.89 7.57
CA ASP A 153 -12.43 14.90 8.63
C ASP A 153 -11.42 14.46 9.72
N ARG A 154 -11.32 13.15 10.02
CA ARG A 154 -10.31 12.61 10.96
C ARG A 154 -8.89 12.57 10.40
N GLY A 155 -8.74 12.33 9.09
CA GLY A 155 -7.43 12.19 8.45
C GLY A 155 -6.92 13.42 7.71
N ASN A 156 -7.79 14.43 7.51
CA ASN A 156 -7.57 15.52 6.55
C ASN A 156 -7.18 15.01 5.16
N VAL A 157 -7.77 13.89 4.73
CA VAL A 157 -7.41 13.19 3.48
C VAL A 157 -8.55 13.32 2.48
N ASP A 158 -8.36 14.14 1.44
CA ASP A 158 -9.28 14.24 0.29
C ASP A 158 -9.04 13.09 -0.71
N LYS A 159 -9.29 11.85 -0.27
CA LYS A 159 -9.16 10.65 -1.09
C LYS A 159 -10.40 9.76 -0.98
N LEU A 160 -10.76 9.13 -2.10
CA LEU A 160 -11.84 8.17 -2.22
C LEU A 160 -11.27 6.74 -2.23
N PRO A 161 -11.86 5.81 -1.46
CA PRO A 161 -11.49 4.40 -1.52
C PRO A 161 -12.04 3.78 -2.80
N VAL A 162 -11.18 3.06 -3.51
CA VAL A 162 -11.49 2.38 -4.76
C VAL A 162 -11.15 0.91 -4.60
N TYR A 163 -12.08 0.07 -5.00
CA TYR A 163 -11.95 -1.39 -5.00
C TYR A 163 -10.98 -1.83 -6.09
N VAL A 164 -10.10 -2.76 -5.76
CA VAL A 164 -9.05 -3.27 -6.65
C VAL A 164 -9.29 -4.73 -7.00
N GLY A 165 -9.81 -5.50 -6.04
CA GLY A 165 -10.03 -6.93 -6.18
C GLY A 165 -10.11 -7.62 -4.84
N HIS A 166 -10.10 -8.95 -4.86
CA HIS A 166 -10.23 -9.79 -3.68
C HIS A 166 -9.09 -10.81 -3.61
N LEU A 167 -8.55 -11.02 -2.42
CA LEU A 167 -7.59 -12.09 -2.12
C LEU A 167 -8.33 -13.25 -1.46
N GLU A 168 -8.14 -14.44 -2.03
CA GLU A 168 -8.72 -15.65 -1.48
C GLU A 168 -8.13 -15.97 -0.11
N PRO A 169 -8.85 -16.70 0.76
CA PRO A 169 -8.34 -17.13 2.07
C PRO A 169 -7.00 -17.87 2.03
N ASN A 170 -6.66 -18.52 0.92
CA ASN A 170 -5.39 -19.23 0.76
C ASN A 170 -4.21 -18.31 0.40
N ASP A 171 -4.49 -17.08 -0.06
CA ASP A 171 -3.49 -16.08 -0.42
C ASP A 171 -3.25 -15.08 0.72
N ARG A 172 -3.74 -15.39 1.93
CA ARG A 172 -3.63 -14.54 3.12
C ARG A 172 -3.37 -15.38 4.40
N PRO A 173 -2.60 -14.86 5.37
CA PRO A 173 -1.94 -13.55 5.38
C PRO A 173 -0.82 -13.45 4.35
N ILE A 174 -0.45 -12.22 3.98
CA ILE A 174 0.67 -12.02 3.05
C ILE A 174 1.96 -12.34 3.79
N GLU A 175 2.70 -13.34 3.31
CA GLU A 175 4.03 -13.63 3.81
C GLU A 175 5.00 -12.51 3.42
N VAL A 176 5.75 -12.02 4.41
CA VAL A 176 6.73 -10.96 4.23
C VAL A 176 8.12 -11.45 4.58
N GLU A 177 9.12 -10.99 3.83
CA GLU A 177 10.52 -11.35 4.04
C GLU A 177 11.18 -10.42 5.06
N GLU A 178 12.19 -10.94 5.76
CA GLU A 178 13.05 -10.09 6.59
C GLU A 178 13.92 -9.19 5.68
N PRO A 179 13.97 -7.87 5.95
CA PRO A 179 14.76 -6.97 5.14
C PRO A 179 16.25 -7.21 5.33
N THR A 180 16.97 -7.33 4.22
CA THR A 180 18.43 -7.31 4.20
C THR A 180 18.94 -5.99 4.78
N ARG A 181 19.82 -6.08 5.77
CA ARG A 181 20.48 -4.94 6.38
C ARG A 181 21.85 -4.75 5.74
N LEU A 182 22.34 -3.51 5.77
CA LEU A 182 23.69 -3.17 5.30
C LEU A 182 24.78 -3.98 6.02
N THR A 183 24.52 -4.40 7.25
CA THR A 183 25.47 -5.15 8.09
C THR A 183 25.36 -6.66 7.95
N ASP A 184 24.39 -7.16 7.18
CA ASP A 184 24.21 -8.60 7.03
C ASP A 184 25.31 -9.15 6.10
N PRO A 185 25.86 -10.33 6.40
CA PRO A 185 26.86 -10.94 5.54
C PRO A 185 26.22 -11.32 4.20
N LEU A 186 26.96 -11.13 3.10
CA LEU A 186 26.56 -11.60 1.79
C LEU A 186 26.53 -13.13 1.78
N ASN A 187 25.50 -13.71 1.19
CA ASN A 187 25.47 -15.14 0.90
C ASN A 187 26.20 -15.44 -0.42
N GLU A 188 26.51 -16.73 -0.66
CA GLU A 188 27.26 -17.18 -1.85
C GLU A 188 26.62 -16.75 -3.18
N GLN A 189 25.29 -16.65 -3.23
CA GLN A 189 24.56 -16.25 -4.44
C GLN A 189 24.64 -14.74 -4.68
N GLU A 190 24.57 -13.92 -3.61
CA GLU A 190 24.74 -12.47 -3.68
C GLU A 190 26.17 -12.10 -4.08
N GLU A 191 27.16 -12.77 -3.50
CA GLU A 191 28.58 -12.60 -3.84
C GLU A 191 28.83 -12.93 -5.32
N ALA A 192 28.37 -14.10 -5.79
CA ALA A 192 28.48 -14.49 -7.20
C ALA A 192 27.76 -13.51 -8.15
N SER A 193 26.61 -12.96 -7.75
CA SER A 193 25.89 -11.95 -8.54
C SER A 193 26.66 -10.63 -8.64
N LEU A 194 27.29 -10.19 -7.55
CA LEU A 194 28.11 -8.98 -7.54
C LEU A 194 29.38 -9.14 -8.36
N GLU A 195 30.03 -10.31 -8.28
CA GLU A 195 31.19 -10.65 -9.11
C GLU A 195 30.82 -10.66 -10.60
N ALA A 196 29.69 -11.27 -10.97
CA ALA A 196 29.21 -11.29 -12.35
C ALA A 196 28.89 -9.89 -12.89
N TRP A 197 28.34 -9.01 -12.04
CA TRP A 197 28.09 -7.61 -12.39
C TRP A 197 29.40 -6.82 -12.55
N ALA A 198 30.36 -6.99 -11.63
CA ALA A 198 31.67 -6.36 -11.71
C ALA A 198 32.42 -6.79 -12.98
N ALA A 199 32.34 -8.08 -13.35
CA ALA A 199 32.92 -8.61 -14.59
C ALA A 199 32.32 -7.96 -15.85
N HIS A 200 31.02 -7.65 -15.86
CA HIS A 200 30.37 -6.93 -16.96
C HIS A 200 30.76 -5.45 -17.04
N MET A 201 31.07 -4.79 -15.91
CA MET A 201 31.56 -3.41 -15.94
C MET A 201 33.02 -3.32 -16.39
N GLY A 202 33.83 -4.34 -16.09
CA GLY A 202 35.22 -4.43 -16.53
C GLY A 202 35.40 -4.69 -18.03
N SER A 203 34.31 -4.93 -18.78
CA SER A 203 34.36 -5.17 -20.23
C SER A 203 34.07 -3.92 -21.07
N TYR A 204 34.05 -2.72 -20.50
CA TYR A 204 34.19 -1.51 -21.30
C TYR A 204 35.63 -1.49 -21.83
N GLU A 205 35.83 -2.03 -23.03
CA GLU A 205 37.07 -1.83 -23.78
C GLU A 205 37.29 -0.32 -23.91
N GLU A 206 38.47 0.13 -23.50
CA GLU A 206 38.95 1.52 -23.52
C GLU A 206 39.02 2.13 -24.95
N SER A 207 38.42 1.48 -25.95
CA SER A 207 38.46 1.84 -27.36
C SER A 207 37.36 2.79 -27.83
N ASP A 208 36.34 3.07 -27.01
CA ASP A 208 35.21 3.95 -27.40
C ASP A 208 35.26 5.36 -26.80
N LEU A 209 36.33 5.72 -26.09
CA LEU A 209 36.58 7.12 -25.70
C LEU A 209 37.40 7.79 -26.80
N SER A 210 36.75 8.26 -27.88
CA SER A 210 37.39 9.20 -28.78
C SER A 210 37.61 10.53 -28.05
N GLU A 211 38.80 11.12 -28.19
CA GLU A 211 39.13 12.44 -27.62
C GLU A 211 38.26 13.58 -28.21
N GLU A 212 37.35 13.29 -29.13
CA GLU A 212 36.49 14.27 -29.82
C GLU A 212 35.17 14.56 -29.06
N ASP A 213 34.77 13.75 -28.07
CA ASP A 213 33.50 13.94 -27.33
C ASP A 213 33.56 15.01 -26.21
N HIS A 214 34.70 15.69 -26.07
CA HIS A 214 34.90 16.81 -25.16
C HIS A 214 35.41 18.07 -25.86
N GLN A 215 34.83 18.46 -27.00
CA GLN A 215 34.86 19.87 -27.39
C GLN A 215 33.79 20.64 -26.60
N LEU A 216 34.26 21.37 -25.59
CA LEU A 216 33.53 22.50 -25.03
C LEU A 216 33.34 23.51 -26.16
N ASP A 217 32.08 23.77 -26.51
CA ASP A 217 31.70 24.84 -27.44
C ASP A 217 32.02 26.18 -26.75
N ASP A 218 33.25 26.65 -26.91
CA ASP A 218 33.67 28.00 -26.52
C ASP A 218 32.96 29.01 -27.43
N THR A 219 31.71 29.32 -27.10
CA THR A 219 30.99 30.47 -27.66
C THR A 219 31.19 31.70 -26.78
N GLU A 220 32.33 32.37 -26.97
CA GLU A 220 32.60 33.78 -26.66
C GLU A 220 33.56 34.27 -27.76
N GLU A 221 33.39 35.33 -28.56
CA GLU A 221 32.70 36.62 -28.48
C GLU A 221 32.46 37.15 -29.92
N GLY A 222 31.51 38.08 -30.09
CA GLY A 222 31.43 38.91 -31.29
C GLY A 222 30.45 40.07 -31.18
N ARG A 223 30.98 41.25 -30.83
CA ARG A 223 30.34 42.59 -30.79
C ARG A 223 29.39 42.92 -31.94
#